data_AF-A0A960JVS9-F1
#
_entry.id   AF-A0A960JVS9-F1
#
_cell.length_a   1.000
_cell.length_b   1.000
_cell.length_c   1.000
_cell.angle_alpha   90.00
_cell.angle_beta   90.00
_cell.angle_gamma   90.00
#
_symmetry.space_group_name_H-M   'P 1'
#
loop_
_entity.id
_entity.type
_entity.pdbx_description
1 polymer ?
#
loop_
_entity_poly.entity_id
_entity_poly.type
_entity_poly.pdbx_seq_one_letter_code
_entity_poly.pdbx_strand_id
1 'polypeptide(L)'
;TSSTTAMADVVVAAAGAVRSPGLYRLAPGSRVDDLIRAANGLSADADHDRINLATVLVDGERIWIPTVGAKSEPEVIAGLAGPSESSGTSQGSGTKGGTTSGGLVNLNTADEQALDTLPGVGPATASAIIAYRQSDGPFGSVDDLLNVRGIGEAKLEQLRPLVTV
;
A
#
# COMPACT_ATOMS: atom_id res chain seq x y z
N THR A 1 -43.45 -10.13 -29.68
CA THR A 1 -42.75 -8.86 -29.91
C THR A 1 -41.71 -8.70 -28.83
N SER A 2 -40.44 -8.91 -29.18
CA SER A 2 -39.31 -8.92 -28.25
C SER A 2 -38.97 -7.49 -27.81
N SER A 3 -39.13 -7.20 -26.53
CA SER A 3 -38.69 -5.96 -25.90
C SER A 3 -37.16 -5.95 -25.86
N THR A 4 -36.53 -5.18 -26.75
CA THR A 4 -35.11 -4.86 -26.66
C THR A 4 -34.97 -3.84 -25.52
N THR A 5 -34.58 -4.31 -24.34
CA THR A 5 -34.11 -3.45 -23.25
C THR A 5 -32.93 -2.65 -23.80
N ALA A 6 -33.16 -1.37 -24.09
CA ALA A 6 -32.11 -0.41 -24.37
C ALA A 6 -31.26 -0.31 -23.12
N MET A 7 -30.19 -1.11 -23.07
CA MET A 7 -29.28 -1.10 -21.94
C MET A 7 -28.60 0.28 -21.93
N ALA A 8 -28.78 1.05 -20.85
CA ALA A 8 -28.23 2.38 -20.71
C ALA A 8 -26.68 2.32 -20.69
N ASP A 9 -26.03 3.32 -21.29
CA ASP A 9 -24.58 3.44 -21.21
C ASP A 9 -24.13 3.57 -19.75
N VAL A 10 -23.01 2.95 -19.43
CA VAL A 10 -22.37 2.98 -18.13
C VAL A 10 -21.33 4.10 -18.11
N VAL A 11 -21.47 5.02 -17.17
CA VAL A 11 -20.52 6.12 -16.95
C VAL A 11 -19.60 5.77 -15.79
N VAL A 12 -18.30 5.69 -16.05
CA VAL A 12 -17.27 5.38 -15.05
C VAL A 12 -16.15 6.41 -15.05
N ALA A 13 -15.51 6.58 -13.91
CA ALA A 13 -14.34 7.45 -13.77
C ALA A 13 -13.05 6.62 -13.74
N ALA A 14 -12.14 6.87 -14.68
CA ALA A 14 -10.77 6.34 -14.64
C ALA A 14 -9.85 7.33 -13.94
N ALA A 15 -9.15 6.89 -12.90
CA ALA A 15 -8.23 7.70 -12.12
C ALA A 15 -6.93 6.93 -11.81
N GLY A 16 -5.83 7.65 -11.54
CA GLY A 16 -4.53 7.04 -11.26
C GLY A 16 -3.65 6.90 -12.50
N ALA A 17 -2.97 5.77 -12.64
CA ALA A 17 -1.94 5.51 -13.66
C ALA A 17 -2.50 5.21 -15.07
N VAL A 18 -3.46 5.98 -15.55
CA VAL A 18 -3.99 5.90 -16.92
C VAL A 18 -3.51 7.09 -17.75
N ARG A 19 -3.35 6.90 -19.06
CA ARG A 19 -2.84 7.97 -19.94
C ARG A 19 -3.82 9.15 -20.05
N SER A 20 -5.10 8.89 -19.89
CA SER A 20 -6.14 9.92 -19.87
C SER A 20 -7.11 9.63 -18.71
N PRO A 21 -6.87 10.17 -17.51
CA PRO A 21 -7.85 10.10 -16.44
C PRO A 21 -9.06 10.98 -16.77
N GLY A 22 -10.26 10.53 -16.42
CA GLY A 22 -11.49 11.21 -16.77
C GLY A 22 -12.73 10.32 -16.69
N LEU A 23 -13.86 10.88 -17.11
CA LEU A 23 -15.13 10.17 -17.19
C LEU A 23 -15.29 9.54 -18.58
N TYR A 24 -15.67 8.27 -18.61
CA TYR A 24 -15.89 7.50 -19.82
C TYR A 24 -17.29 6.93 -19.83
N ARG A 25 -17.93 7.00 -21.00
CA ARG A 25 -19.24 6.41 -21.26
C ARG A 25 -19.03 5.17 -22.12
N LEU A 26 -19.36 4.01 -21.57
CA LEU A 26 -19.11 2.70 -22.16
C LEU A 26 -20.42 1.92 -22.29
N ALA A 27 -20.41 0.92 -23.18
CA ALA A 27 -21.56 0.04 -23.31
C ALA A 27 -21.77 -0.76 -22.01
N PRO A 28 -23.01 -1.09 -21.65
CA PRO A 28 -23.31 -1.92 -20.49
C PRO A 28 -22.69 -3.32 -20.65
N GLY A 29 -22.08 -3.81 -19.57
CA GLY A 29 -21.30 -5.06 -19.60
C GLY A 29 -19.83 -4.89 -20.01
N SER A 30 -19.39 -3.65 -20.30
CA SER A 30 -17.97 -3.34 -20.51
C SER A 30 -17.15 -3.66 -19.26
N ARG A 31 -15.88 -4.03 -19.46
CA ARG A 31 -14.97 -4.39 -18.38
C ARG A 31 -13.90 -3.33 -18.17
N VAL A 32 -13.14 -3.45 -17.08
CA VAL A 32 -12.00 -2.55 -16.77
C VAL A 32 -11.02 -2.46 -17.95
N ASP A 33 -10.80 -3.54 -18.69
CA ASP A 33 -10.00 -3.54 -19.93
C ASP A 33 -10.53 -2.57 -21.01
N ASP A 34 -11.86 -2.51 -21.21
CA ASP A 34 -12.50 -1.59 -22.17
C ASP A 34 -12.32 -0.13 -21.75
N LEU A 35 -12.44 0.15 -20.44
CA LEU A 35 -12.15 1.46 -19.87
C LEU A 35 -10.70 1.88 -20.10
N ILE A 36 -9.75 0.96 -19.91
CA ILE A 36 -8.33 1.23 -20.12
C ILE A 36 -8.05 1.54 -21.60
N ARG A 37 -8.65 0.78 -22.53
CA ARG A 37 -8.54 1.08 -23.96
C ARG A 37 -9.13 2.45 -24.29
N ALA A 38 -10.30 2.78 -23.72
CA ALA A 38 -10.92 4.09 -23.88
C ALA A 38 -10.05 5.22 -23.28
N ALA A 39 -9.33 4.94 -22.20
CA ALA A 39 -8.35 5.83 -21.57
C ALA A 39 -7.00 5.91 -22.29
N ASN A 40 -6.94 5.45 -23.55
CA ASN A 40 -5.76 5.42 -24.42
C ASN A 40 -4.63 4.52 -23.90
N GLY A 41 -4.96 3.56 -23.05
CA GLY A 41 -4.03 2.62 -22.41
C GLY A 41 -3.58 3.05 -21.02
N LEU A 42 -2.93 2.11 -20.34
CA LEU A 42 -2.26 2.33 -19.08
C LEU A 42 -1.03 3.25 -19.25
N SER A 43 -0.68 4.00 -18.22
CA SER A 43 0.59 4.73 -18.17
C SER A 43 1.76 3.75 -18.08
N ALA A 44 2.97 4.18 -18.46
CA ALA A 44 4.17 3.34 -18.37
C ALA A 44 4.49 2.90 -16.93
N ASP A 45 4.01 3.70 -15.98
CA ASP A 45 4.16 3.47 -14.55
C ASP A 45 2.94 2.73 -13.97
N ALA A 46 2.04 2.15 -14.76
CA ALA A 46 0.83 1.50 -14.23
C ALA A 46 1.07 0.04 -13.83
N ASP A 47 0.56 -0.34 -12.66
CA ASP A 47 0.64 -1.71 -12.18
C ASP A 47 -0.59 -2.51 -12.65
N HIS A 48 -0.45 -3.15 -13.81
CA HIS A 48 -1.51 -3.93 -14.43
C HIS A 48 -1.84 -5.24 -13.69
N ASP A 49 -0.91 -5.78 -12.90
CA ASP A 49 -1.04 -7.08 -12.23
C ASP A 49 -1.94 -6.96 -11.00
N ARG A 50 -1.96 -5.76 -10.41
CA ARG A 50 -2.81 -5.43 -9.25
C ARG A 50 -4.25 -5.03 -9.64
N ILE A 51 -4.59 -5.08 -10.93
CA ILE A 51 -5.91 -4.68 -11.43
C ILE A 51 -6.62 -5.89 -12.02
N ASN A 52 -7.84 -6.15 -11.56
CA ASN A 52 -8.70 -7.14 -12.20
C ASN A 52 -9.33 -6.55 -13.48
N LEU A 53 -8.63 -6.72 -14.60
CA LEU A 53 -9.06 -6.29 -15.94
C LEU A 53 -10.41 -6.90 -16.38
N ALA A 54 -10.77 -8.05 -15.81
CA ALA A 54 -11.99 -8.77 -16.14
C ALA A 54 -13.21 -8.29 -15.34
N THR A 55 -13.07 -7.38 -14.38
CA THR A 55 -14.21 -6.85 -13.63
C THR A 55 -15.17 -6.10 -14.55
N VAL A 56 -16.47 -6.39 -14.42
CA VAL A 56 -17.54 -5.67 -15.12
C VAL A 56 -17.75 -4.31 -14.47
N LEU A 57 -17.84 -3.27 -15.29
CA LEU A 57 -18.01 -1.89 -14.85
C LEU A 57 -19.47 -1.60 -14.50
N VAL A 58 -19.67 -0.87 -13.41
CA VAL A 58 -20.98 -0.40 -12.96
C VAL A 58 -21.10 1.11 -13.16
N ASP A 59 -22.30 1.60 -13.47
CA ASP A 59 -22.56 3.03 -13.62
C ASP A 59 -22.27 3.79 -12.31
N GLY A 60 -21.56 4.90 -12.42
CA GLY A 60 -21.09 5.70 -11.29
C GLY A 60 -19.84 5.16 -10.59
N GLU A 61 -19.25 4.06 -11.07
CA GLU A 61 -18.05 3.47 -10.45
C GLU A 61 -16.79 4.28 -10.78
N ARG A 62 -15.88 4.38 -9.79
CA ARG A 62 -14.56 4.97 -9.98
C ARG A 62 -13.49 3.89 -9.90
N ILE A 63 -12.79 3.68 -11.00
CA ILE A 63 -11.68 2.75 -11.11
C ILE A 63 -10.38 3.50 -10.85
N TRP A 64 -9.67 3.08 -9.82
CA TRP A 64 -8.33 3.58 -9.51
C TRP A 64 -7.26 2.60 -10.02
N ILE A 65 -6.36 3.10 -10.86
CA ILE A 65 -5.26 2.34 -11.43
C ILE A 65 -3.99 2.65 -10.61
N PRO A 66 -3.45 1.69 -9.83
CA PRO A 66 -2.20 1.88 -9.08
C PRO A 66 -0.99 2.04 -10.01
N THR A 67 0.02 2.76 -9.54
CA THR A 67 1.32 2.85 -10.19
C THR A 67 2.31 1.78 -9.68
N VAL A 68 3.22 1.30 -10.54
CA VAL A 68 4.28 0.35 -10.19
C VAL A 68 5.23 1.00 -9.20
N GLY A 69 5.42 0.38 -8.04
CA GLY A 69 6.30 0.92 -7.00
C GLY A 69 5.75 2.09 -6.20
N ALA A 70 4.50 2.54 -6.40
CA ALA A 70 3.87 3.45 -5.47
C ALA A 70 3.55 2.75 -4.15
N LYS A 71 4.24 3.21 -3.11
CA LYS A 71 3.95 2.93 -1.70
C LYS A 71 2.67 3.69 -1.31
N SER A 72 1.53 3.07 -1.60
CA SER A 72 0.20 3.31 -1.02
C SER A 72 -0.44 4.70 -1.15
N GLU A 73 -1.50 4.70 -1.98
CA GLU A 73 -2.75 5.50 -1.96
C GLU A 73 -2.75 7.00 -2.32
N PRO A 74 -3.66 7.43 -3.24
CA PRO A 74 -4.07 8.82 -3.35
C PRO A 74 -5.00 9.19 -2.18
N GLU A 75 -4.73 10.32 -1.53
CA GLU A 75 -5.66 10.93 -0.61
C GLU A 75 -6.90 11.39 -1.39
N VAL A 76 -8.00 10.65 -1.29
CA VAL A 76 -9.30 11.06 -1.81
C VAL A 76 -9.91 12.08 -0.85
N ILE A 77 -9.49 13.34 -0.94
CA ILE A 77 -10.22 14.44 -0.30
C ILE A 77 -11.52 14.71 -1.07
N ALA A 78 -12.60 14.07 -0.62
CA ALA A 78 -13.95 14.52 -0.90
C ALA A 78 -14.16 15.89 -0.20
N GLY A 79 -14.62 16.86 -0.98
CA GLY A 79 -14.49 18.30 -0.69
C GLY A 79 -15.05 18.81 0.64
N LEU A 80 -14.41 19.87 1.14
CA LEU A 80 -15.11 21.07 1.60
C LEU A 80 -14.22 22.31 1.38
N ALA A 81 -14.88 23.40 1.02
CA ALA A 81 -14.40 24.66 0.50
C ALA A 81 -13.36 25.44 1.32
N GLY A 82 -12.51 26.20 0.61
CA GLY A 82 -11.91 27.45 1.08
C GLY A 82 -10.52 27.76 0.49
N PRO A 83 -10.33 28.86 -0.27
CA PRO A 83 -9.01 29.30 -0.68
C PRO A 83 -8.42 30.20 0.42
N SER A 84 -7.26 29.85 0.95
CA SER A 84 -6.40 30.84 1.62
C SER A 84 -4.96 30.39 1.58
N GLU A 85 -4.20 31.22 0.90
CA GLU A 85 -2.76 31.21 0.81
C GLU A 85 -2.16 31.59 2.17
N SER A 86 -0.95 31.09 2.41
CA SER A 86 0.14 31.72 3.15
C SER A 86 0.71 30.87 4.29
N SER A 87 1.92 30.39 4.01
CA SER A 87 3.13 30.53 4.83
C SER A 87 3.05 30.10 6.29
N GLY A 88 3.70 28.98 6.58
CA GLY A 88 4.04 28.59 7.95
C GLY A 88 4.95 27.38 7.95
N THR A 89 6.26 27.63 7.89
CA THR A 89 7.34 26.70 8.16
C THR A 89 7.06 25.75 9.33
N SER A 90 7.31 24.45 9.14
CA SER A 90 8.05 23.63 10.11
C SER A 90 8.45 22.31 9.48
N GLN A 91 9.75 22.03 9.53
CA GLN A 91 10.26 20.67 9.53
C GLN A 91 9.48 19.87 10.57
N GLY A 92 8.82 18.83 10.09
CA GLY A 92 8.15 17.83 10.89
C GLY A 92 8.33 16.50 10.19
N SER A 93 9.47 15.88 10.46
CA SER A 93 9.62 14.43 10.35
C SER A 93 8.38 13.77 10.96
N GLY A 94 7.64 13.06 10.12
CA GLY A 94 6.32 12.57 10.45
C GLY A 94 5.97 11.36 9.62
N THR A 95 6.84 10.36 9.70
CA THR A 95 6.62 8.95 9.38
C THR A 95 5.16 8.53 9.66
N LYS A 96 4.44 8.10 8.63
CA LYS A 96 3.28 7.19 8.77
C LYS A 96 3.35 6.23 7.58
N GLY A 97 3.60 4.94 7.78
CA GLY A 97 3.04 4.11 8.83
C GLY A 97 1.90 3.31 8.21
N GLY A 98 2.24 2.48 7.22
CA GLY A 98 1.34 1.47 6.71
C GLY A 98 1.60 0.16 7.45
N THR A 99 0.75 -0.13 8.43
CA THR A 99 -0.09 -1.34 8.42
C THR A 99 -1.10 -1.25 9.55
N THR A 100 -2.36 -1.37 9.16
CA THR A 100 -3.51 -1.65 10.02
C THR A 100 -3.25 -2.81 10.97
N SER A 101 -3.79 -2.66 12.18
CA SER A 101 -3.85 -3.61 13.29
C SER A 101 -2.55 -3.76 14.07
N GLY A 102 -2.65 -3.86 15.40
CA GLY A 102 -1.53 -4.17 16.28
C GLY A 102 -0.98 -5.58 16.00
N GLY A 103 -0.23 -5.72 14.91
CA GLY A 103 0.32 -6.95 14.38
C GLY A 103 1.81 -7.02 14.66
N LEU A 104 2.20 -8.05 15.38
CA LEU A 104 3.56 -8.29 15.84
C LEU A 104 4.54 -8.34 14.65
N VAL A 105 5.72 -7.74 14.81
CA VAL A 105 6.81 -7.76 13.83
C VAL A 105 7.40 -9.17 13.78
N ASN A 106 7.30 -9.85 12.63
CA ASN A 106 7.87 -11.19 12.48
C ASN A 106 9.39 -11.11 12.26
N LEU A 107 10.20 -11.68 13.14
CA LEU A 107 11.67 -11.59 13.10
C LEU A 107 12.29 -12.30 11.89
N ASN A 108 11.63 -13.33 11.37
CA ASN A 108 12.10 -14.10 10.23
C ASN A 108 11.85 -13.39 8.89
N THR A 109 10.74 -12.65 8.79
CA THR A 109 10.35 -11.97 7.54
C THR A 109 10.52 -10.45 7.59
N ALA A 110 10.77 -9.85 8.76
CA ALA A 110 10.88 -8.41 8.89
C ALA A 110 12.09 -7.84 8.17
N ASP A 111 11.90 -6.67 7.57
CA ASP A 111 12.96 -5.85 7.00
C ASP A 111 13.60 -4.95 8.07
N GLU A 112 14.77 -4.38 7.75
CA GLU A 112 15.53 -3.51 8.66
C GLU A 112 14.68 -2.34 9.18
N GLN A 113 13.86 -1.74 8.30
CA GLN A 113 12.96 -0.66 8.69
C GLN A 113 11.86 -1.12 9.66
N ALA A 114 11.36 -2.35 9.53
CA ALA A 114 10.35 -2.87 10.46
C ALA A 114 10.99 -3.15 11.83
N LEU A 115 12.22 -3.67 11.85
CA LEU A 115 12.98 -3.89 13.08
C LEU A 115 13.36 -2.55 13.76
N ASP A 116 13.72 -1.52 13.00
CA ASP A 116 14.01 -0.17 13.51
C ASP A 116 12.79 0.52 14.14
N THR A 117 11.56 0.14 13.76
CA THR A 117 10.36 0.68 14.44
C THR A 117 10.18 0.15 15.87
N LEU A 118 10.97 -0.84 16.29
CA LEU A 118 10.87 -1.44 17.61
C LEU A 118 11.62 -0.63 18.68
N PRO A 119 11.07 -0.48 19.88
CA PRO A 119 11.69 0.31 20.95
C PRO A 119 13.05 -0.29 21.35
N GLY A 120 14.10 0.52 21.27
CA GLY A 120 15.46 0.12 21.64
C GLY A 120 16.22 -0.69 20.58
N VAL A 121 15.60 -0.95 19.43
CA VAL A 121 16.25 -1.50 18.23
C VAL A 121 16.57 -0.34 17.31
N GLY A 122 17.87 -0.04 17.16
CA GLY A 122 18.34 0.93 16.18
C GLY A 122 18.88 0.24 14.93
N PRO A 123 19.36 1.01 13.94
CA PRO A 123 19.84 0.46 12.67
C PRO A 123 20.94 -0.59 12.85
N ALA A 124 21.89 -0.34 13.76
CA ALA A 124 22.97 -1.30 14.05
C ALA A 124 22.45 -2.63 14.64
N THR A 125 21.38 -2.60 15.44
CA THR A 125 20.78 -3.80 16.02
C THR A 125 19.90 -4.51 14.99
N ALA A 126 19.14 -3.76 14.19
CA ALA A 126 18.33 -4.30 13.10
C ALA A 126 19.20 -5.05 12.08
N SER A 127 20.32 -4.48 11.64
CA SER A 127 21.25 -5.17 10.75
C SER A 127 21.85 -6.43 11.40
N ALA A 128 22.11 -6.41 12.72
CA ALA A 128 22.61 -7.56 13.45
C ALA A 128 21.58 -8.71 13.53
N ILE A 129 20.29 -8.40 13.69
CA ILE A 129 19.20 -9.40 13.64
C ILE A 129 19.14 -10.07 12.26
N ILE A 130 19.27 -9.29 11.19
CA ILE A 130 19.28 -9.80 9.81
C ILE A 130 20.53 -10.65 9.55
N ALA A 131 21.70 -10.21 10.01
CA ALA A 131 22.94 -10.96 9.85
C ALA A 131 22.91 -12.29 10.63
N TYR A 132 22.33 -12.27 11.84
CA TYR A 132 22.16 -13.47 12.66
C TYR A 132 21.26 -14.49 11.95
N ARG A 133 20.09 -14.10 11.44
CA ARG A 133 19.22 -15.06 10.73
C ARG A 133 19.83 -15.63 9.45
N GLN A 134 20.74 -14.88 8.82
CA GLN A 134 21.47 -15.36 7.63
C GLN A 134 22.61 -16.33 7.97
N SER A 135 23.17 -16.22 9.18
CA SER A 135 24.35 -17.00 9.61
C SER A 135 23.98 -18.22 10.45
N ASP A 136 23.09 -18.05 11.43
CA ASP A 136 22.65 -19.10 12.38
C ASP A 136 21.32 -19.75 11.95
N GLY A 137 20.55 -19.08 11.08
CA GLY A 137 19.26 -19.57 10.58
C GLY A 137 18.05 -18.85 11.20
N PRO A 138 16.81 -19.27 10.87
CA PRO A 138 15.61 -18.57 11.32
C PRO A 138 15.46 -18.61 12.85
N PHE A 139 14.94 -17.52 13.43
CA PHE A 139 14.61 -17.43 14.84
C PHE A 139 13.49 -18.42 15.18
N GLY A 140 13.77 -19.38 16.06
CA GLY A 140 12.78 -20.35 16.55
C GLY A 140 11.95 -19.83 17.72
N SER A 141 12.39 -18.76 18.36
CA SER A 141 11.70 -18.13 19.50
C SER A 141 12.17 -16.69 19.65
N VAL A 142 11.34 -15.86 20.30
CA VAL A 142 11.70 -14.46 20.57
C VAL A 142 12.97 -14.34 21.42
N ASP A 143 13.21 -15.30 22.32
CA ASP A 143 14.38 -15.34 23.21
C ASP A 143 15.72 -15.38 22.47
N ASP A 144 15.71 -15.90 21.25
CA ASP A 144 16.91 -16.05 20.42
C ASP A 144 17.48 -14.69 19.96
N LEU A 145 16.70 -13.61 20.13
CA LEU A 145 17.22 -12.24 20.02
C LEU A 145 18.32 -11.92 21.04
N LEU A 146 18.42 -12.62 22.18
CA LEU A 146 19.51 -12.44 23.15
C LEU A 146 20.88 -12.82 22.58
N ASN A 147 20.93 -13.68 21.56
CA ASN A 147 22.16 -14.05 20.86
C ASN A 147 22.62 -12.94 19.90
N VAL A 148 21.75 -11.96 19.60
CA VAL A 148 22.05 -10.85 18.69
C VAL A 148 22.81 -9.74 19.43
N ARG A 149 23.92 -9.33 18.84
CA ARG A 149 24.77 -8.25 19.36
C ARG A 149 23.98 -6.93 19.46
N GLY A 150 23.73 -6.47 20.69
CA GLY A 150 23.06 -5.19 20.97
C GLY A 150 21.61 -5.31 21.44
N ILE A 151 21.06 -6.53 21.48
CA ILE A 151 19.87 -6.86 22.26
C ILE A 151 20.33 -7.36 23.63
N GLY A 152 19.71 -6.85 24.69
CA GLY A 152 19.87 -7.37 26.05
C GLY A 152 18.50 -7.66 26.65
N GLU A 153 18.46 -8.30 27.82
CA GLU A 153 17.20 -8.69 28.51
C GLU A 153 16.22 -7.52 28.65
N ALA A 154 16.71 -6.33 28.98
CA ALA A 154 15.91 -5.12 29.10
C ALA A 154 15.18 -4.73 27.79
N LYS A 155 15.80 -4.97 26.63
CA LYS A 155 15.19 -4.70 25.32
C LYS A 155 14.27 -5.83 24.92
N LEU A 156 14.68 -7.08 25.12
CA LEU A 156 13.87 -8.27 24.82
C LEU A 156 12.48 -8.18 25.48
N GLU A 157 12.42 -7.74 26.72
CA GLU A 157 11.16 -7.65 27.47
C GLU A 157 10.18 -6.63 26.87
N GLN A 158 10.69 -5.55 26.28
CA GLN A 158 9.91 -4.56 25.55
C GLN A 158 9.51 -5.06 24.16
N LEU A 159 10.30 -5.96 23.57
CA LEU A 159 10.09 -6.51 22.23
C LEU A 159 9.11 -7.68 22.23
N ARG A 160 9.10 -8.51 23.28
CA ARG A 160 8.21 -9.69 23.43
C ARG A 160 6.74 -9.47 23.06
N PRO A 161 6.07 -8.37 23.46
CA PRO A 161 4.68 -8.13 23.08
C PRO A 161 4.52 -7.59 21.64
N LEU A 162 5.61 -7.17 20.99
CA LEU A 162 5.64 -6.50 19.69
C LEU A 162 6.22 -7.37 18.57
N VAL A 163 6.82 -8.53 18.88
CA VAL A 163 7.51 -9.38 17.91
C VAL A 163 7.02 -10.82 17.92
N THR A 164 7.11 -11.47 16.78
CA THR A 164 6.75 -12.89 16.57
C THR A 164 7.81 -13.58 15.70
N VAL A 165 7.78 -14.91 15.59
CA VAL A 165 8.70 -15.72 14.78
C VAL A 165 7.96 -16.43 13.66
#